data_AF-A0A920CDC4-F1
#
_entry.id   AF-A0A920CDC4-F1
#
_cell.length_a   1.000
_cell.length_b   1.000
_cell.length_c   1.000
_cell.angle_alpha   90.00
_cell.angle_beta   90.00
_cell.angle_gamma   90.00
#
_symmetry.space_group_name_H-M   'P 1'
#
loop_
_entity.id
_entity.type
_entity.pdbx_description
1 polymer ?
#
loop_
_entity_poly.entity_id
_entity_poly.type
_entity_poly.pdbx_seq_one_letter_code
_entity_poly.pdbx_strand_id
1 'polypeptide(L)'
;MYNLVMKDLKLGINPLFFIMPVVLGALMLVPGWLYFIVILYFCWITVPNMFGQFRSQNDLMFTTMMPVTKNDMVKARVLVIVILELLHMVAAMIFGAIHLRLYPDPTYYFFGPYLGFWGLCFVMLAIFNVIFIPMYYKTAYKYGGATFAGVAGAMLFAGIAQWIGIQSSFVSDVFNGSGAHNMALQTSILIAGIVIFIALTMIAYRMAVKRFLKVEIQ
;
A
#
# COMPACT_ATOMS: atom_id res chain seq x y z
N MET A 1 -10.87 5.67 -19.93
CA MET A 1 -9.94 5.43 -18.81
C MET A 1 -9.80 6.62 -17.85
N TYR A 2 -9.30 7.79 -18.28
CA TYR A 2 -9.14 8.96 -17.40
C TYR A 2 -10.44 9.33 -16.66
N ASN A 3 -11.57 9.36 -17.38
CA ASN A 3 -12.87 9.68 -16.80
C ASN A 3 -13.30 8.69 -15.69
N LEU A 4 -12.92 7.41 -15.77
CA LEU A 4 -13.24 6.41 -14.74
C LEU A 4 -12.43 6.65 -13.47
N VAL A 5 -11.12 6.90 -13.62
CA VAL A 5 -10.25 7.26 -12.49
C VAL A 5 -10.75 8.54 -11.84
N MET A 6 -11.10 9.55 -12.64
CA MET A 6 -11.61 10.82 -12.12
C MET A 6 -12.96 10.66 -11.42
N LYS A 7 -13.83 9.78 -11.94
CA LYS A 7 -15.10 9.41 -11.29
C LYS A 7 -14.84 8.82 -9.91
N ASP A 8 -13.94 7.83 -9.81
CA ASP A 8 -13.62 7.20 -8.54
C ASP A 8 -13.00 8.22 -7.56
N LEU A 9 -12.09 9.10 -8.01
CA LEU A 9 -11.43 10.10 -7.16
C LEU A 9 -12.34 11.26 -6.72
N LYS A 10 -13.24 11.74 -7.58
CA LYS A 10 -14.11 12.90 -7.26
C LYS A 10 -15.46 12.52 -6.66
N LEU A 11 -16.03 11.39 -7.08
CA LEU A 11 -17.42 11.03 -6.79
C LEU A 11 -17.53 9.72 -6.00
N GLY A 12 -16.63 8.76 -6.25
CA GLY A 12 -16.69 7.45 -5.60
C GLY A 12 -16.11 7.44 -4.19
N ILE A 13 -15.02 8.16 -3.96
CA ILE A 13 -14.28 8.13 -2.69
C ILE A 13 -14.66 9.33 -1.83
N ASN A 14 -15.02 9.09 -0.57
CA ASN A 14 -15.22 10.17 0.41
C ASN A 14 -13.92 10.99 0.57
N PRO A 15 -13.97 12.33 0.56
CA PRO A 15 -12.82 13.20 0.83
C PRO A 15 -11.98 12.79 2.05
N LEU A 16 -12.61 12.22 3.07
CA LEU A 16 -11.93 11.73 4.27
C LEU A 16 -10.85 10.69 3.97
N PHE A 17 -11.00 9.84 2.95
CA PHE A 17 -10.01 8.82 2.60
C PHE A 17 -8.76 9.37 1.89
N PHE A 18 -8.76 10.64 1.50
CA PHE A 18 -7.53 11.33 1.08
C PHE A 18 -6.77 11.92 2.29
N ILE A 19 -7.51 12.35 3.31
CA ILE A 19 -6.94 12.94 4.53
C ILE A 19 -6.40 11.86 5.47
N MET A 20 -7.13 10.75 5.61
CA MET A 20 -6.78 9.67 6.54
C MET A 20 -5.37 9.10 6.34
N PRO A 21 -4.91 8.79 5.11
CA PRO A 21 -3.52 8.39 4.86
C PRO A 21 -2.51 9.40 5.39
N VAL A 22 -2.74 10.70 5.16
CA VAL A 22 -1.82 11.76 5.60
C VAL A 22 -1.78 11.83 7.13
N VAL A 23 -2.94 11.81 7.78
CA VAL A 23 -3.04 11.85 9.26
C VAL A 23 -2.39 10.61 9.89
N LEU A 24 -2.63 9.43 9.33
CA LEU A 24 -2.04 8.19 9.82
C LEU A 24 -0.52 8.18 9.55
N GLY A 25 -0.05 8.78 8.47
CA GLY A 25 1.36 8.99 8.19
C GLY A 25 2.09 9.85 9.24
N ALA A 26 1.38 10.77 9.91
CA ALA A 26 1.96 11.59 10.98
C ALA A 26 2.41 10.77 12.21
N LEU A 27 1.94 9.53 12.35
CA LEU A 27 2.42 8.60 13.38
C LEU A 27 3.90 8.24 13.22
N MET A 28 4.52 8.51 12.05
CA MET A 28 5.98 8.45 11.88
C MET A 28 6.75 9.41 12.80
N LEU A 29 6.10 10.44 13.35
CA LEU A 29 6.75 11.38 14.26
C LEU A 29 7.01 10.77 15.65
N VAL A 30 6.31 9.70 16.03
CA VAL A 30 6.46 9.07 17.34
C VAL A 30 7.80 8.31 17.40
N PRO A 31 8.73 8.69 18.30
CA PRO A 31 10.03 8.05 18.38
C PRO A 31 9.96 6.61 18.89
N GLY A 32 10.78 5.74 18.28
CA GLY A 32 10.87 4.32 18.65
C GLY A 32 9.65 3.49 18.27
N TRP A 33 8.72 4.05 17.48
CA TRP A 33 7.52 3.35 17.06
C TRP A 33 7.81 2.25 16.03
N LEU A 34 6.93 1.25 15.94
CA LEU A 34 7.01 0.23 14.90
C LEU A 34 6.50 0.81 13.58
N TYR A 35 7.39 1.42 12.79
CA TYR A 35 7.02 2.18 11.60
C TYR A 35 6.33 1.35 10.50
N PHE A 36 6.54 0.03 10.44
CA PHE A 36 5.76 -0.84 9.54
C PHE A 36 4.26 -0.75 9.78
N ILE A 37 3.82 -0.57 11.05
CA ILE A 37 2.41 -0.44 11.41
C ILE A 37 1.81 0.83 10.76
N VAL A 38 2.60 1.89 10.64
CA VAL A 38 2.13 3.15 10.07
C VAL A 38 1.64 2.96 8.63
N ILE A 39 2.39 2.18 7.83
CA ILE A 39 1.97 1.84 6.47
C ILE A 39 0.87 0.78 6.47
N LEU A 40 0.89 -0.19 7.40
CA LEU A 40 -0.20 -1.18 7.53
C LEU A 40 -1.56 -0.56 7.86
N TYR A 41 -1.64 0.60 8.52
CA TYR A 41 -2.92 1.27 8.73
C TYR A 41 -3.67 1.58 7.43
N PHE A 42 -2.95 1.82 6.34
CA PHE A 42 -3.57 1.96 5.03
C PHE A 42 -4.32 0.68 4.63
N CYS A 43 -3.68 -0.48 4.82
CA CYS A 43 -4.25 -1.80 4.52
C CYS A 43 -5.39 -2.17 5.48
N TRP A 44 -5.30 -1.76 6.76
CA TRP A 44 -6.29 -2.07 7.80
C TRP A 44 -7.54 -1.19 7.75
N ILE A 45 -7.36 0.09 7.45
CA ILE A 45 -8.42 1.10 7.59
C ILE A 45 -8.82 1.61 6.21
N THR A 46 -7.91 2.21 5.45
CA THR A 46 -8.25 2.94 4.22
C THR A 46 -8.86 2.03 3.17
N VAL A 47 -8.22 0.90 2.85
CA VAL A 47 -8.70 -0.02 1.79
C VAL A 47 -10.07 -0.63 2.12
N PRO A 48 -10.26 -1.35 3.25
CA PRO A 48 -11.57 -1.96 3.53
C PRO A 48 -12.70 -0.94 3.69
N ASN A 49 -12.45 0.24 4.27
CA ASN A 49 -13.49 1.26 4.37
C ASN A 49 -13.87 1.84 3.01
N MET A 50 -12.88 2.07 2.13
CA MET A 50 -13.13 2.51 0.75
C MET A 50 -13.94 1.48 -0.05
N PHE A 51 -13.60 0.19 0.03
CA PHE A 51 -14.36 -0.87 -0.63
C PHE A 51 -15.73 -1.13 0.01
N GLY A 52 -15.87 -0.89 1.31
CA GLY A 52 -17.16 -0.86 2.01
C GLY A 52 -18.07 0.25 1.48
N GLN A 53 -17.51 1.43 1.25
CA GLN A 53 -18.24 2.56 0.66
C GLN A 53 -18.68 2.25 -0.78
N PHE A 54 -17.79 1.73 -1.63
CA PHE A 54 -18.17 1.36 -3.00
C PHE A 54 -19.30 0.32 -3.03
N ARG A 55 -19.29 -0.61 -2.07
CA ARG A 55 -20.37 -1.58 -1.93
C ARG A 55 -21.68 -0.93 -1.46
N SER A 56 -21.65 -0.06 -0.46
CA SER A 56 -22.88 0.57 0.05
C SER A 56 -23.52 1.52 -0.96
N GLN A 57 -22.72 2.11 -1.85
CA GLN A 57 -23.17 2.98 -2.93
C GLN A 57 -23.53 2.23 -4.22
N ASN A 58 -23.42 0.89 -4.26
CA ASN A 58 -23.60 0.07 -5.46
C ASN A 58 -22.78 0.58 -6.67
N ASP A 59 -21.56 1.07 -6.41
CA ASP A 59 -20.70 1.71 -7.42
C ASP A 59 -20.42 0.81 -8.63
N LEU A 60 -20.30 -0.51 -8.37
CA LEU A 60 -20.09 -1.51 -9.42
C LEU A 60 -21.25 -1.55 -10.41
N MET A 61 -22.49 -1.52 -9.93
CA MET A 61 -23.70 -1.56 -10.76
C MET A 61 -23.87 -0.28 -11.58
N PHE A 62 -23.58 0.88 -11.00
CA PHE A 62 -23.58 2.13 -11.76
C PHE A 62 -22.47 2.16 -12.82
N THR A 63 -21.31 1.58 -12.51
CA THR A 63 -20.18 1.58 -13.43
C THR A 63 -20.40 0.63 -14.61
N THR A 64 -21.12 -0.48 -14.45
CA THR A 64 -21.45 -1.38 -15.56
C THR A 64 -22.47 -0.83 -16.54
N MET A 65 -23.33 0.09 -16.12
CA MET A 65 -24.28 0.76 -17.02
C MET A 65 -23.61 1.79 -17.94
N MET A 66 -22.39 2.24 -17.60
CA MET A 66 -21.62 3.11 -18.47
C MET A 66 -21.02 2.34 -19.66
N PRO A 67 -20.77 2.99 -20.81
CA PRO A 67 -20.15 2.35 -21.98
C PRO A 67 -18.64 2.14 -21.76
N VAL A 68 -18.29 1.25 -20.82
CA VAL A 68 -16.91 0.99 -20.39
C VAL A 68 -16.62 -0.51 -20.37
N THR A 69 -15.37 -0.88 -20.65
CA THR A 69 -14.98 -2.30 -20.63
C THR A 69 -14.66 -2.76 -19.20
N LYS A 70 -14.89 -4.04 -18.91
CA LYS A 70 -14.46 -4.66 -17.64
C LYS A 70 -12.96 -4.46 -17.36
N ASN A 71 -12.14 -4.46 -18.40
CA ASN A 71 -10.70 -4.23 -18.29
C ASN A 71 -10.38 -2.81 -17.81
N ASP A 72 -11.09 -1.81 -18.33
CA ASP A 72 -10.93 -0.41 -17.93
C ASP A 72 -11.41 -0.17 -16.51
N MET A 73 -12.47 -0.86 -16.07
CA MET A 73 -12.96 -0.79 -14.69
C MET A 73 -11.91 -1.29 -13.69
N VAL A 74 -11.31 -2.47 -13.96
CA VAL A 74 -10.25 -3.02 -13.11
C VAL A 74 -9.04 -2.12 -13.13
N LYS A 75 -8.62 -1.63 -14.30
CA LYS A 75 -7.44 -0.78 -14.44
C LYS A 75 -7.62 0.55 -13.69
N ALA A 76 -8.80 1.17 -13.78
CA ALA A 76 -9.11 2.39 -13.04
C ALA A 76 -9.04 2.15 -11.53
N ARG A 77 -9.67 1.07 -11.03
CA ARG A 77 -9.66 0.76 -9.59
C ARG A 77 -8.26 0.48 -9.05
N VAL A 78 -7.46 -0.29 -9.77
CA VAL A 78 -6.07 -0.57 -9.39
C VAL A 78 -5.25 0.71 -9.36
N LEU A 79 -5.44 1.59 -10.35
CA LEU A 79 -4.74 2.88 -10.40
C LEU A 79 -5.13 3.77 -9.21
N VAL A 80 -6.40 3.79 -8.82
CA VAL A 80 -6.88 4.53 -7.63
C VAL A 80 -6.26 3.99 -6.33
N ILE A 81 -6.17 2.67 -6.16
CA ILE A 81 -5.47 2.06 -5.02
C ILE A 81 -4.02 2.52 -5.00
N VAL A 82 -3.31 2.42 -6.14
CA VAL A 82 -1.89 2.81 -6.24
C VAL A 82 -1.70 4.31 -5.95
N ILE A 83 -2.59 5.19 -6.42
CA ILE A 83 -2.53 6.62 -6.09
C ILE A 83 -2.63 6.82 -4.58
N LEU A 84 -3.56 6.16 -3.91
CA LEU A 84 -3.76 6.30 -2.47
C LEU A 84 -2.62 5.67 -1.66
N GLU A 85 -2.06 4.56 -2.12
CA GLU A 85 -0.86 3.94 -1.54
C GLU A 85 0.35 4.87 -1.65
N LEU A 86 0.57 5.47 -2.81
CA LEU A 86 1.65 6.43 -3.03
C LEU A 86 1.43 7.71 -2.22
N LEU A 87 0.19 8.18 -2.09
CA LEU A 87 -0.14 9.31 -1.22
C LEU A 87 0.24 9.01 0.24
N HIS A 88 -0.13 7.83 0.73
CA HIS A 88 0.22 7.38 2.09
C HIS A 88 1.73 7.29 2.28
N MET A 89 2.41 6.64 1.33
CA MET A 89 3.86 6.45 1.35
C MET A 89 4.62 7.77 1.31
N VAL A 90 4.23 8.70 0.42
CA VAL A 90 4.87 10.02 0.31
C VAL A 90 4.64 10.85 1.57
N ALA A 91 3.41 10.86 2.10
CA ALA A 91 3.13 11.55 3.36
C ALA A 91 4.00 10.98 4.50
N ALA A 92 4.05 9.66 4.64
CA ALA A 92 4.87 9.00 5.65
C ALA A 92 6.37 9.27 5.44
N MET A 93 6.87 9.31 4.21
CA MET A 93 8.27 9.68 3.91
C MET A 93 8.60 11.12 4.33
N ILE A 94 7.68 12.06 4.09
CA ILE A 94 7.85 13.45 4.53
C ILE A 94 7.93 13.52 6.06
N PHE A 95 7.00 12.87 6.77
CA PHE A 95 7.03 12.83 8.24
C PHE A 95 8.25 12.09 8.79
N GLY A 96 8.69 11.01 8.15
CA GLY A 96 9.92 10.29 8.49
C GLY A 96 11.18 11.16 8.32
N ALA A 97 11.24 11.97 7.26
CA ALA A 97 12.34 12.92 7.07
C ALA A 97 12.33 14.04 8.12
N ILE A 98 11.15 14.51 8.54
CA ILE A 98 11.01 15.46 9.65
C ILE A 98 11.45 14.81 10.97
N HIS A 99 11.04 13.56 11.21
CA HIS A 99 11.40 12.79 12.40
C HIS A 99 12.91 12.69 12.58
N LEU A 100 13.66 12.34 11.52
CA LEU A 100 15.12 12.25 11.54
C LEU A 100 15.82 13.57 11.88
N ARG A 101 15.18 14.72 11.60
CA ARG A 101 15.71 16.05 11.96
C ARG A 101 15.33 16.45 13.38
N LEU A 102 14.16 16.03 13.86
CA LEU A 102 13.64 16.37 15.17
C LEU A 102 14.35 15.58 16.28
N TYR A 103 14.68 14.32 16.00
CA TYR A 103 15.37 13.41 16.91
C TYR A 103 16.72 13.01 16.30
N PRO A 104 17.83 13.69 16.68
CA PRO A 104 19.15 13.41 16.12
C PRO A 104 19.82 12.14 16.67
N ASP A 105 19.54 11.73 17.92
CA ASP A 105 20.09 10.51 18.54
C ASP A 105 19.02 9.51 19.04
N PRO A 106 18.12 9.01 18.18
CA PRO A 106 17.14 7.99 18.57
C PRO A 106 17.78 6.61 18.60
N THR A 107 17.60 5.88 19.70
CA THR A 107 17.90 4.45 19.77
C THR A 107 16.79 3.65 19.07
N TYR A 108 17.09 3.15 17.87
CA TYR A 108 16.14 2.35 17.10
C TYR A 108 16.25 0.86 17.46
N TYR A 109 15.22 0.33 18.13
CA TYR A 109 15.05 -1.11 18.31
C TYR A 109 14.39 -1.80 17.10
N PHE A 110 13.65 -1.03 16.30
CA PHE A 110 13.02 -1.46 15.06
C PHE A 110 13.67 -0.76 13.85
N PHE A 111 13.27 -1.09 12.62
CA PHE A 111 13.82 -0.37 11.46
C PHE A 111 13.45 1.11 11.53
N GLY A 112 14.44 2.00 11.40
CA GLY A 112 14.23 3.44 11.33
C GLY A 112 13.69 3.89 9.97
N PRO A 113 13.23 5.15 9.83
CA PRO A 113 12.60 5.67 8.61
C PRO A 113 13.63 6.01 7.50
N TYR A 114 14.60 5.13 7.28
CA TYR A 114 15.66 5.25 6.28
C TYR A 114 15.23 4.70 4.90
N LEU A 115 15.99 5.02 3.86
CA LEU A 115 15.68 4.65 2.47
C LEU A 115 15.53 3.12 2.27
N GLY A 116 16.32 2.30 2.98
CA GLY A 116 16.20 0.85 2.94
C GLY A 116 14.86 0.35 3.49
N PHE A 117 14.39 0.91 4.60
CA PHE A 117 13.08 0.62 5.18
C PHE A 117 11.93 0.93 4.21
N TRP A 118 11.99 2.08 3.52
CA TRP A 118 10.98 2.43 2.50
C TRP A 118 10.91 1.41 1.36
N GLY A 119 12.04 0.81 0.96
CA GLY A 119 12.08 -0.29 0.02
C GLY A 119 11.29 -1.52 0.50
N LEU A 120 11.43 -1.89 1.78
CA LEU A 120 10.65 -2.96 2.39
C LEU A 120 9.15 -2.62 2.45
N CYS A 121 8.79 -1.37 2.74
CA CYS A 121 7.39 -0.92 2.71
C CYS A 121 6.76 -1.07 1.32
N PHE A 122 7.50 -0.77 0.24
CA PHE A 122 7.01 -1.02 -1.12
C PHE A 122 6.76 -2.51 -1.39
N VAL A 123 7.66 -3.40 -0.94
CA VAL A 123 7.45 -4.85 -1.06
C VAL A 123 6.22 -5.30 -0.26
N MET A 124 6.02 -4.75 0.94
CA MET A 124 4.84 -5.05 1.76
C MET A 124 3.54 -4.67 1.06
N LEU A 125 3.46 -3.46 0.49
CA LEU A 125 2.29 -3.02 -0.30
C LEU A 125 2.11 -3.87 -1.56
N ALA A 126 3.22 -4.30 -2.19
CA ALA A 126 3.18 -5.19 -3.34
C ALA A 126 2.54 -6.56 -3.02
N ILE A 127 2.88 -7.13 -1.86
CA ILE A 127 2.30 -8.37 -1.34
C ILE A 127 0.81 -8.17 -1.03
N PHE A 128 0.45 -7.05 -0.41
CA PHE A 128 -0.95 -6.70 -0.18
C PHE A 128 -1.72 -6.67 -1.50
N ASN A 129 -1.22 -5.94 -2.51
CA ASN A 129 -1.85 -5.78 -3.81
C ASN A 129 -2.03 -7.11 -4.56
N VAL A 130 -1.01 -7.97 -4.59
CA VAL A 130 -1.07 -9.24 -5.33
C VAL A 130 -2.04 -10.24 -4.71
N ILE A 131 -2.33 -10.13 -3.41
CA ILE A 131 -3.30 -10.96 -2.71
C ILE A 131 -4.70 -10.33 -2.80
N PHE A 132 -4.83 -9.08 -2.37
CA PHE A 132 -6.09 -8.36 -2.22
C PHE A 132 -6.80 -8.20 -3.56
N ILE A 133 -6.14 -7.58 -4.54
CA ILE A 133 -6.78 -7.16 -5.80
C ILE A 133 -7.35 -8.39 -6.54
N PRO A 134 -6.59 -9.47 -6.81
CA PRO A 134 -7.13 -10.61 -7.52
C PRO A 134 -8.19 -11.36 -6.72
N MET A 135 -8.11 -11.38 -5.38
CA MET A 135 -9.08 -12.07 -4.54
C MET A 135 -10.42 -11.32 -4.52
N TYR A 136 -10.38 -9.99 -4.44
CA TYR A 136 -11.58 -9.16 -4.55
C TYR A 136 -12.31 -9.40 -5.88
N TYR A 137 -11.58 -9.36 -7.00
CA TYR A 137 -12.15 -9.56 -8.34
C TYR A 137 -12.62 -11.00 -8.65
N LYS A 138 -12.49 -11.97 -7.72
CA LYS A 138 -13.18 -13.27 -7.84
C LYS A 138 -14.71 -13.12 -7.69
N THR A 139 -15.15 -12.15 -6.90
CA THR A 139 -16.58 -11.90 -6.65
C THR A 139 -17.01 -10.48 -6.99
N ALA A 140 -16.05 -9.54 -7.08
CA ALA A 140 -16.25 -8.09 -7.24
C ALA A 140 -17.15 -7.43 -6.18
N TYR A 141 -17.60 -8.18 -5.17
CA TYR A 141 -18.58 -7.73 -4.18
C TYR A 141 -18.16 -8.01 -2.73
N LYS A 142 -17.54 -9.17 -2.47
CA LYS A 142 -17.07 -9.55 -1.13
C LYS A 142 -15.63 -9.07 -0.91
N TYR A 143 -15.49 -7.86 -0.34
CA TYR A 143 -14.17 -7.29 -0.03
C TYR A 143 -13.59 -7.76 1.31
N GLY A 144 -14.42 -8.17 2.28
CA GLY A 144 -13.95 -8.53 3.63
C GLY A 144 -12.91 -9.66 3.65
N GLY A 145 -13.21 -10.79 3.00
CA GLY A 145 -12.27 -11.92 2.92
C GLY A 145 -10.99 -11.60 2.14
N ALA A 146 -11.11 -10.81 1.06
CA ALA A 146 -9.96 -10.34 0.30
C ALA A 146 -9.06 -9.41 1.13
N THR A 147 -9.66 -8.50 1.89
CA THR A 147 -8.95 -7.59 2.81
C THR A 147 -8.23 -8.39 3.87
N PHE A 148 -8.92 -9.32 4.54
CA PHE A 148 -8.32 -10.13 5.59
C PHE A 148 -7.09 -10.91 5.09
N ALA A 149 -7.20 -11.56 3.93
CA ALA A 149 -6.08 -12.27 3.32
C ALA A 149 -4.92 -11.33 2.93
N GLY A 150 -5.22 -10.18 2.33
CA GLY A 150 -4.21 -9.19 1.96
C GLY A 150 -3.48 -8.63 3.17
N VAL A 151 -4.23 -8.25 4.20
CA VAL A 151 -3.71 -7.77 5.49
C VAL A 151 -2.85 -8.84 6.16
N ALA A 152 -3.33 -10.08 6.23
CA ALA A 152 -2.56 -11.18 6.82
C ALA A 152 -1.22 -11.38 6.09
N GLY A 153 -1.22 -11.34 4.75
CA GLY A 153 0.01 -11.42 3.96
C GLY A 153 0.98 -10.26 4.24
N ALA A 154 0.48 -9.03 4.29
CA ALA A 154 1.28 -7.85 4.60
C ALA A 154 1.86 -7.88 6.03
N MET A 155 1.05 -8.30 7.01
CA MET A 155 1.51 -8.43 8.41
C MET A 155 2.54 -9.55 8.58
N LEU A 156 2.35 -10.69 7.92
CA LEU A 156 3.33 -11.78 7.95
C LEU A 156 4.67 -11.31 7.40
N PHE A 157 4.66 -10.59 6.27
CA PHE A 157 5.87 -9.99 5.71
C PHE A 157 6.52 -9.01 6.69
N ALA A 158 5.76 -8.04 7.22
CA ALA A 158 6.27 -7.04 8.15
C ALA A 158 6.84 -7.68 9.43
N GLY A 159 6.14 -8.67 10.00
CA GLY A 159 6.57 -9.39 11.19
C GLY A 159 7.85 -10.21 10.95
N ILE A 160 7.94 -10.93 9.84
CA ILE A 160 9.14 -11.68 9.47
C ILE A 160 10.32 -10.74 9.22
N ALA A 161 10.12 -9.67 8.44
CA ALA A 161 11.17 -8.69 8.18
C ALA A 161 11.67 -8.06 9.49
N GLN A 162 10.75 -7.66 10.36
CA GLN A 162 11.08 -7.07 11.65
C GLN A 162 11.81 -8.05 12.58
N TRP A 163 11.35 -9.30 12.64
CA TRP A 163 11.99 -10.35 13.42
C TRP A 163 13.43 -10.62 12.97
N ILE A 164 13.65 -10.71 11.65
CA ILE A 164 14.99 -10.90 11.09
C ILE A 164 15.87 -9.68 11.39
N GLY A 165 15.33 -8.47 11.29
CA GLY A 165 16.04 -7.23 11.63
C GLY A 165 16.47 -7.16 13.10
N ILE A 166 15.69 -7.71 14.02
CA ILE A 166 16.04 -7.77 15.45
C ILE A 166 17.11 -8.84 15.70
N GLN A 167 17.00 -10.01 15.06
CA GLN A 167 17.91 -11.13 15.28
C GLN A 167 19.30 -10.91 14.64
N SER A 168 19.37 -10.20 13.52
CA SER A 168 20.60 -10.01 12.76
C SER A 168 20.97 -8.53 12.66
N SER A 169 22.04 -8.15 13.37
CA SER A 169 22.62 -6.80 13.25
C SER A 169 22.99 -6.47 11.80
N PHE A 170 23.50 -7.44 11.04
CA PHE A 170 23.83 -7.25 9.62
C PHE A 170 22.63 -6.81 8.79
N VAL A 171 21.46 -7.45 8.97
CA VAL A 171 20.25 -7.07 8.24
C VAL A 171 19.75 -5.71 8.71
N SER A 172 19.78 -5.44 10.02
CA SER A 172 19.46 -4.11 10.55
C SER A 172 20.32 -3.02 9.91
N ASP A 173 21.63 -3.22 9.82
CA ASP A 173 22.59 -2.26 9.27
C ASP A 173 22.39 -2.03 7.78
N VAL A 174 22.05 -3.07 7.02
CA VAL A 174 21.75 -2.98 5.57
C VAL A 174 20.53 -2.08 5.30
N PHE A 175 19.48 -2.17 6.13
CA PHE A 175 18.25 -1.41 5.90
C PHE A 175 18.18 -0.07 6.66
N ASN A 176 18.93 0.09 7.75
CA ASN A 176 19.02 1.33 8.54
C ASN A 176 20.18 2.24 8.13
N GLY A 177 21.22 1.69 7.47
CA GLY A 177 22.41 2.36 6.93
C GLY A 177 22.74 3.75 7.49
N SER A 178 23.43 3.78 8.62
CA SER A 178 24.07 4.97 9.18
C SER A 178 25.41 5.23 8.48
N GLY A 179 25.40 5.98 7.37
CA GLY A 179 26.64 6.52 6.77
C GLY A 179 26.60 6.78 5.26
N ALA A 180 27.38 7.75 4.79
CA ALA A 180 27.44 8.19 3.39
C ALA A 180 27.89 7.10 2.38
N HIS A 181 28.64 6.08 2.83
CA HIS A 181 29.03 4.93 2.01
C HIS A 181 27.85 3.98 1.73
N ASN A 182 26.79 4.03 2.55
CA ASN A 182 25.60 3.19 2.44
C ASN A 182 24.48 3.83 1.61
N MET A 183 24.62 5.09 1.17
CA MET A 183 23.54 5.79 0.44
C MET A 183 23.26 5.15 -0.93
N ALA A 184 24.29 4.69 -1.64
CA ALA A 184 24.13 3.99 -2.91
C ALA A 184 23.38 2.65 -2.75
N LEU A 185 23.73 1.90 -1.70
CA LEU A 185 23.08 0.63 -1.35
C LEU A 185 21.63 0.84 -0.90
N GLN A 186 21.36 1.84 -0.06
CA GLN A 186 19.98 2.11 0.34
C GLN A 186 19.11 2.59 -0.81
N THR A 187 19.67 3.40 -1.71
CA THR A 187 18.97 3.85 -2.91
C THR A 187 18.69 2.67 -3.85
N SER A 188 19.63 1.72 -3.99
CA SER A 188 19.39 0.51 -4.81
C SER A 188 18.32 -0.40 -4.19
N ILE A 189 18.28 -0.54 -2.87
CA ILE A 189 17.21 -1.26 -2.15
C ILE A 189 15.85 -0.59 -2.38
N LEU A 190 15.79 0.74 -2.28
CA LEU A 190 14.55 1.48 -2.54
C LEU A 190 14.07 1.28 -3.97
N ILE A 191 14.97 1.40 -4.95
CA ILE A 191 14.66 1.17 -6.37
C ILE A 191 14.17 -0.27 -6.57
N ALA A 192 14.84 -1.26 -5.98
CA ALA A 192 14.41 -2.65 -6.06
C ALA A 192 13.00 -2.84 -5.47
N GLY A 193 12.70 -2.24 -4.33
CA GLY A 193 11.37 -2.24 -3.73
C GLY A 193 10.30 -1.64 -4.65
N ILE A 194 10.58 -0.50 -5.28
CA ILE A 194 9.68 0.15 -6.25
C ILE A 194 9.46 -0.74 -7.47
N VAL A 195 10.51 -1.35 -8.01
CA VAL A 195 10.40 -2.26 -9.16
C VAL A 195 9.54 -3.48 -8.82
N ILE A 196 9.74 -4.08 -7.63
CA ILE A 196 8.93 -5.19 -7.13
C ILE A 196 7.46 -4.76 -6.98
N PHE A 197 7.22 -3.57 -6.42
CA PHE A 197 5.88 -3.00 -6.28
C PHE A 197 5.17 -2.86 -7.63
N ILE A 198 5.83 -2.28 -8.62
CA ILE A 198 5.27 -2.13 -9.97
C ILE A 198 5.01 -3.50 -10.59
N ALA A 199 5.98 -4.42 -10.54
CA ALA A 199 5.87 -5.73 -11.15
C ALA A 199 4.72 -6.56 -10.55
N LEU A 200 4.65 -6.67 -9.23
CA LEU A 200 3.61 -7.44 -8.55
C LEU A 200 2.23 -6.79 -8.69
N THR A 201 2.13 -5.46 -8.68
CA THR A 201 0.87 -4.76 -8.94
C THR A 201 0.39 -4.99 -10.38
N MET A 202 1.29 -5.02 -11.36
CA MET A 202 0.95 -5.36 -12.74
C MET A 202 0.49 -6.82 -12.89
N ILE A 203 1.11 -7.75 -12.15
CA ILE A 203 0.66 -9.15 -12.10
C ILE A 203 -0.72 -9.23 -11.44
N ALA A 204 -0.94 -8.50 -10.34
CA ALA A 204 -2.22 -8.39 -9.65
C ALA A 204 -3.32 -7.91 -10.60
N TYR A 205 -3.06 -6.84 -11.34
CA TYR A 205 -3.95 -6.31 -12.37
C TYR A 205 -4.30 -7.36 -13.43
N ARG A 206 -3.31 -8.04 -14.01
CA ARG A 206 -3.54 -9.07 -15.04
C ARG A 206 -4.38 -10.24 -14.49
N MET A 207 -4.12 -10.68 -13.26
CA MET A 207 -4.92 -11.72 -12.61
C MET A 207 -6.35 -11.26 -12.33
N ALA A 208 -6.51 -10.03 -11.86
CA ALA A 208 -7.80 -9.43 -11.55
C ALA A 208 -8.69 -9.32 -12.79
N VAL A 209 -8.13 -8.85 -13.91
CA VAL A 209 -8.85 -8.80 -15.20
C VAL A 209 -9.36 -10.19 -15.61
N LYS A 210 -8.49 -11.21 -15.59
CA LYS A 210 -8.87 -12.59 -15.95
C LYS A 210 -9.98 -13.15 -15.06
N ARG A 211 -10.00 -12.78 -13.78
CA ARG A 211 -11.03 -13.21 -12.82
C ARG A 211 -12.33 -12.46 -13.04
N PHE A 212 -12.26 -11.13 -13.21
CA PHE A 212 -13.43 -10.29 -13.38
C PHE A 212 -14.21 -10.55 -14.68
N LEU A 213 -13.53 -10.96 -15.75
CA LEU A 213 -14.19 -11.39 -16.99
C LEU A 213 -15.18 -12.55 -16.77
N LYS A 214 -14.91 -13.44 -15.80
CA LYS A 214 -15.76 -14.59 -15.47
C LYS A 214 -16.91 -14.26 -14.51
N VAL A 215 -16.94 -13.04 -13.97
CA VAL A 215 -17.99 -12.62 -13.03
C VAL A 215 -19.16 -12.09 -13.83
N GLU A 216 -20.33 -12.72 -13.67
CA GLU A 216 -21.60 -12.15 -14.08
C GLU A 216 -21.98 -11.04 -13.08
N ILE A 217 -22.25 -9.85 -13.60
CA ILE A 217 -22.55 -8.69 -12.76
C ILE A 217 -24.06 -8.67 -12.61
N GLN A 218 -24.52 -9.03 -11.41
CA GLN A 218 -25.93 -9.05 -11.01
C GLN A 218 -26.38 -7.69 -10.51
#